data_AF-A0A800KM90-F1
#
_entry.id   AF-A0A800KM90-F1
#
_cell.length_a   1.000
_cell.length_b   1.000
_cell.length_c   1.000
_cell.angle_alpha   90.00
_cell.angle_beta   90.00
_cell.angle_gamma   90.00
#
_symmetry.space_group_name_H-M   'P 1'
#
loop_
_entity.id
_entity.type
_entity.pdbx_description
1 polymer ?
#
loop_
_entity_poly.entity_id
_entity_poly.type
_entity_poly.pdbx_seq_one_letter_code
_entity_poly.pdbx_strand_id
1 'polypeptide(L)'
;MPVTIASTGGMSIPTVVRGQSARSYLKMEWDYPVFKVEQKKASKGTSAKVVRRALTREEALAFIAGNDPRPLLVLRECTVCNGTDEALLKGGIDNEKTFLIASWFHCVKLPADVLEENHPFHNLFVQKKPEHLFVCSVDGANHDPLESQTSRSALWKSLRKLIGKEYKSKPDSRLKSIAKILDKLDVVDERLRQLNSRYDDVLEEDGPDSKGLRKIGKSKTETEADRDDLHEQAAKALALDLKEKKAKATR
;
A
#
# COMPACT_ATOMS: atom_id res chain seq x y z
N MET A 1 29.26 48.62 -18.37
CA MET A 1 29.07 47.22 -18.79
C MET A 1 28.46 46.46 -17.61
N PRO A 2 27.46 45.61 -17.83
CA PRO A 2 26.25 45.57 -17.01
C PRO A 2 26.29 44.59 -15.84
N VAL A 3 25.41 44.88 -14.88
CA VAL A 3 24.96 44.05 -13.76
C VAL A 3 24.22 42.82 -14.30
N THR A 4 24.45 41.64 -13.69
CA THR A 4 23.42 40.60 -13.65
C THR A 4 23.49 39.84 -12.34
N ILE A 5 22.50 40.12 -11.49
CA ILE A 5 22.09 39.33 -10.33
C ILE A 5 21.11 38.28 -10.85
N ALA A 6 21.25 37.02 -10.41
CA ALA A 6 20.18 36.26 -9.75
C ALA A 6 20.39 34.75 -9.92
N SER A 7 20.92 34.18 -8.84
CA SER A 7 20.58 32.88 -8.27
C SER A 7 19.20 32.36 -8.69
N THR A 8 19.18 31.27 -9.47
CA THR A 8 18.04 30.35 -9.51
C THR A 8 18.19 29.39 -8.34
N GLY A 9 17.82 29.86 -7.15
CA GLY A 9 17.54 28.99 -6.03
C GLY A 9 16.37 28.09 -6.41
N GLY A 10 16.66 26.83 -6.71
CA GLY A 10 15.65 25.80 -6.86
C GLY A 10 14.84 25.76 -5.57
N MET A 11 13.58 26.23 -5.62
CA MET A 11 12.62 26.02 -4.55
C MET A 11 12.45 24.52 -4.40
N SER A 12 13.14 23.94 -3.41
CA SER A 12 12.78 22.65 -2.86
C SER A 12 11.33 22.75 -2.43
N ILE A 13 10.45 22.06 -3.15
CA ILE A 13 9.05 21.91 -2.76
C ILE A 13 9.08 21.38 -1.33
N PRO A 14 8.53 22.12 -0.34
CA PRO A 14 8.60 21.68 1.05
C PRO A 14 7.96 20.30 1.12
N THR A 15 8.75 19.32 1.53
CA THR A 15 8.27 17.96 1.75
C THR A 15 7.31 18.07 2.93
N VAL A 16 6.00 18.05 2.68
CA VAL A 16 5.00 18.00 3.73
C VAL A 16 5.26 16.72 4.50
N VAL A 17 5.86 16.87 5.68
CA VAL A 17 6.18 15.75 6.56
C VAL A 17 4.90 15.39 7.30
N ARG A 18 4.19 14.37 6.81
CA ARG A 18 2.98 13.85 7.46
C ARG A 18 3.25 13.48 8.92
N GLY A 19 2.27 13.72 9.78
CA GLY A 19 2.20 13.32 11.18
C GLY A 19 2.23 11.80 11.35
N GLN A 20 2.45 11.34 12.58
CA GLN A 20 2.58 9.92 12.89
C GLN A 20 1.30 9.14 12.53
N SER A 21 0.14 9.72 12.82
CA SER A 21 -1.17 9.12 12.57
C SER A 21 -1.45 9.02 11.08
N ALA A 22 -1.21 10.09 10.31
CA ALA A 22 -1.40 10.08 8.86
C ALA A 22 -0.45 9.10 8.14
N ARG A 23 0.81 9.00 8.59
CA ARG A 23 1.80 8.05 8.04
C ARG A 23 1.38 6.59 8.14
N SER A 24 0.54 6.21 9.12
CA SER A 24 0.07 4.84 9.26
C SER A 24 -0.71 4.37 8.02
N TYR A 25 -1.41 5.28 7.35
CA TYR A 25 -2.19 5.01 6.13
C TYR A 25 -1.37 5.09 4.83
N LEU A 26 -0.12 5.58 4.91
CA LEU A 26 0.76 5.78 3.76
C LEU A 26 1.81 4.67 3.68
N LYS A 27 1.34 3.43 3.86
CA LYS A 27 2.14 2.21 3.77
C LYS A 27 1.47 1.24 2.81
N MET A 28 2.28 0.50 2.08
CA MET A 28 1.80 -0.60 1.25
C MET A 28 2.14 -1.91 1.94
N GLU A 29 1.11 -2.69 2.23
CA GLU A 29 1.24 -4.01 2.82
C GLU A 29 1.53 -5.02 1.70
N TRP A 30 2.79 -5.46 1.62
CA TRP A 30 3.22 -6.46 0.65
C TRP A 30 3.10 -7.85 1.25
N ASP A 31 2.41 -8.75 0.55
CA ASP A 31 2.46 -10.18 0.79
C ASP A 31 3.60 -10.82 -0.01
N TYR A 32 4.26 -11.80 0.60
CA TYR A 32 5.43 -12.51 0.07
C TYR A 32 5.11 -14.00 0.02
N PRO A 33 4.31 -14.46 -0.95
CA PRO A 33 3.81 -15.83 -0.97
C PRO A 33 4.94 -16.83 -1.17
N VAL A 34 5.02 -17.82 -0.29
CA VAL A 34 6.00 -18.92 -0.36
C VAL A 34 5.27 -20.22 -0.61
N PHE A 35 5.40 -20.75 -1.83
CA PHE A 35 4.83 -22.05 -2.16
C PHE A 35 5.69 -23.18 -1.56
N LYS A 36 5.14 -23.85 -0.55
CA LYS A 36 5.76 -25.05 0.05
C LYS A 36 5.08 -26.28 -0.51
N VAL A 37 5.85 -27.11 -1.23
CA VAL A 37 5.37 -28.42 -1.69
C VAL A 37 5.15 -29.30 -0.46
N GLU A 38 3.93 -29.81 -0.26
CA GLU A 38 3.69 -30.81 0.77
C GLU A 38 4.53 -32.05 0.50
N GLN A 39 5.56 -32.26 1.33
CA GLN A 39 6.28 -33.51 1.36
C GLN A 39 5.35 -34.55 2.00
N LYS A 40 4.69 -35.37 1.19
CA LYS A 40 4.04 -36.58 1.70
C LYS A 40 5.08 -37.34 2.52
N LYS A 41 4.79 -37.57 3.82
CA LYS A 41 5.67 -38.34 4.71
C LYS A 41 6.03 -39.65 4.02
N ALA A 42 7.31 -39.86 3.78
CA ALA A 42 7.82 -41.05 3.11
C ALA A 42 7.39 -42.29 3.89
N SER A 43 6.51 -43.11 3.33
CA SER A 43 6.33 -44.49 3.77
C SER A 43 7.62 -45.23 3.43
N LYS A 44 8.36 -45.67 4.46
CA LYS A 44 9.57 -46.53 4.43
C LYS A 44 10.09 -46.86 3.01
N GLY A 45 11.05 -46.06 2.53
CA GLY A 45 11.76 -46.26 1.26
C GLY A 45 12.37 -44.96 0.74
N THR A 46 13.35 -45.06 -0.16
CA THR A 46 13.98 -43.92 -0.84
C THR A 46 12.93 -43.18 -1.68
N SER A 47 12.23 -42.21 -1.11
CA SER A 47 11.26 -41.40 -1.83
C SER A 47 11.99 -40.34 -2.67
N ALA A 48 11.72 -40.32 -3.97
CA ALA A 48 12.17 -39.24 -4.85
C ALA A 48 11.70 -37.88 -4.30
N LYS A 49 12.61 -36.90 -4.20
CA LYS A 49 12.24 -35.52 -3.84
C LYS A 49 11.18 -35.05 -4.84
N VAL A 50 10.06 -34.55 -4.33
CA VAL A 50 9.03 -33.96 -5.18
C VAL A 50 9.69 -32.82 -5.98
N VAL A 51 9.74 -32.99 -7.30
CA VAL A 51 10.33 -32.01 -8.22
C VAL A 51 9.48 -30.75 -8.16
N ARG A 52 10.11 -29.60 -7.88
CA ARG A 52 9.44 -28.30 -7.99
C ARG A 52 8.96 -28.14 -9.44
N ARG A 53 7.66 -27.99 -9.63
CA ARG A 53 7.03 -27.77 -10.93
C ARG A 53 6.29 -26.43 -10.87
N ALA A 54 6.35 -25.67 -11.97
CA ALA A 54 5.53 -24.48 -12.14
C ALA A 54 4.03 -24.84 -12.08
N LEU A 55 3.29 -24.14 -11.23
CA LEU A 55 1.83 -24.21 -11.17
C LEU A 55 1.25 -23.67 -12.48
N THR A 56 0.03 -24.06 -12.84
CA THR A 56 -0.68 -23.37 -13.91
C THR A 56 -0.90 -21.90 -13.54
N ARG A 57 -1.12 -21.03 -14.53
CA ARG A 57 -1.35 -19.59 -14.27
C ARG A 57 -2.55 -19.37 -13.33
N GLU A 58 -3.61 -20.13 -13.49
CA GLU A 58 -4.82 -20.05 -12.67
C GLU A 58 -4.56 -20.48 -11.22
N GLU A 59 -3.85 -21.60 -11.02
CA GLU A 59 -3.46 -22.06 -9.69
C GLU A 59 -2.50 -21.07 -9.00
N ALA A 60 -1.55 -20.50 -9.75
CA ALA A 60 -0.64 -19.49 -9.22
C ALA A 60 -1.39 -18.23 -8.77
N LEU A 61 -2.35 -17.73 -9.59
CA LEU A 61 -3.19 -16.58 -9.24
C LEU A 61 -4.08 -16.85 -8.03
N ALA A 62 -4.73 -18.02 -7.99
CA ALA A 62 -5.56 -18.42 -6.85
C ALA A 62 -4.71 -18.56 -5.57
N PHE A 63 -3.48 -19.07 -5.69
CA PHE A 63 -2.56 -19.20 -4.56
C PHE A 63 -2.15 -17.83 -4.00
N ILE A 64 -1.74 -16.89 -4.87
CA ILE A 64 -1.33 -15.56 -4.41
C ILE A 64 -2.50 -14.68 -3.98
N ALA A 65 -3.72 -14.94 -4.46
CA ALA A 65 -4.91 -14.25 -3.95
C ALA A 65 -5.34 -14.78 -2.57
N GLY A 66 -5.15 -16.09 -2.33
CA GLY A 66 -5.54 -16.72 -1.08
C GLY A 66 -7.01 -16.49 -0.75
N ASN A 67 -7.27 -15.93 0.44
CA ASN A 67 -8.62 -15.58 0.91
C ASN A 67 -8.96 -14.10 0.73
N ASP A 68 -8.08 -13.30 0.13
CA ASP A 68 -8.29 -11.87 -0.06
C ASP A 68 -9.16 -11.64 -1.31
N PRO A 69 -10.37 -11.06 -1.19
CA PRO A 69 -11.26 -10.85 -2.31
C PRO A 69 -10.88 -9.60 -3.15
N ARG A 70 -9.88 -8.82 -2.73
CA ARG A 70 -9.43 -7.61 -3.42
C ARG A 70 -8.67 -7.97 -4.71
N PRO A 71 -8.74 -7.12 -5.76
CA PRO A 71 -7.90 -7.28 -6.95
C PRO A 71 -6.41 -7.30 -6.59
N LEU A 72 -5.62 -7.95 -7.44
CA LEU A 72 -4.19 -8.15 -7.23
C LEU A 72 -3.37 -7.00 -7.84
N LEU A 73 -2.39 -6.53 -7.09
CA LEU A 73 -1.26 -5.73 -7.57
C LEU A 73 0.01 -6.56 -7.40
N VAL A 74 0.52 -7.14 -8.49
CA VAL A 74 1.63 -8.09 -8.43
C VAL A 74 2.89 -7.42 -8.95
N LEU A 75 3.92 -7.42 -8.12
CA LEU A 75 5.24 -6.87 -8.39
C LEU A 75 6.27 -8.00 -8.41
N ARG A 76 7.07 -8.06 -9.47
CA ARG A 76 8.23 -8.94 -9.59
C ARG A 76 9.49 -8.15 -9.38
N GLU A 77 10.32 -8.59 -8.44
CA GLU A 77 11.64 -8.02 -8.22
C GLU A 77 12.54 -8.23 -9.45
N CYS A 78 13.39 -7.25 -9.73
CA CYS A 78 14.36 -7.32 -10.80
C CYS A 78 15.70 -6.85 -10.30
N THR A 79 16.73 -7.68 -10.50
CA THR A 79 18.10 -7.40 -10.06
C THR A 79 18.78 -6.29 -10.86
N VAL A 80 18.25 -5.96 -12.04
CA VAL A 80 18.84 -4.99 -12.99
C VAL A 80 18.05 -3.68 -13.03
N CYS A 81 16.74 -3.73 -12.73
CA CYS A 81 15.88 -2.56 -12.78
C CYS A 81 15.76 -1.89 -11.41
N ASN A 82 16.67 -0.98 -11.09
CA ASN A 82 16.56 -0.12 -9.89
C ASN A 82 15.38 0.88 -9.95
N GLY A 83 14.75 1.08 -11.12
CA GLY A 83 13.84 2.19 -11.36
C GLY A 83 12.38 1.99 -10.93
N THR A 84 11.83 0.77 -11.04
CA THR A 84 10.37 0.56 -10.91
C THR A 84 9.93 0.39 -9.46
N ASP A 85 10.71 -0.36 -8.67
CA ASP A 85 10.52 -0.43 -7.22
C ASP A 85 10.73 0.94 -6.58
N GLU A 86 11.82 1.66 -6.91
CA GLU A 86 12.05 3.00 -6.36
C GLU A 86 11.01 4.02 -6.78
N ALA A 87 10.52 4.01 -8.02
CA ALA A 87 9.51 4.97 -8.49
C ALA A 87 8.13 4.75 -7.84
N LEU A 88 7.81 3.51 -7.45
CA LEU A 88 6.57 3.15 -6.75
C LEU A 88 6.69 3.30 -5.23
N LEU A 89 7.89 3.09 -4.67
CA LEU A 89 8.11 2.95 -3.21
C LEU A 89 8.84 4.13 -2.55
N LYS A 90 9.50 5.04 -3.28
CA LYS A 90 10.18 6.19 -2.63
C LYS A 90 9.17 7.13 -1.99
N GLY A 91 9.20 7.28 -0.67
CA GLY A 91 8.31 8.20 0.06
C GLY A 91 8.41 9.64 -0.47
N GLY A 92 7.27 10.27 -0.72
CA GLY A 92 7.13 11.66 -1.19
C GLY A 92 5.65 12.03 -1.38
N ILE A 93 5.34 13.33 -1.43
CA ILE A 93 3.95 13.87 -1.48
C ILE A 93 3.16 13.29 -2.67
N ASP A 94 3.82 13.12 -3.82
CA ASP A 94 3.17 12.52 -4.99
C ASP A 94 2.87 11.02 -4.84
N ASN A 95 3.50 10.33 -3.89
CA ASN A 95 3.33 8.90 -3.68
C ASN A 95 2.21 8.56 -2.69
N GLU A 96 1.68 9.55 -1.96
CA GLU A 96 0.51 9.36 -1.08
C GLU A 96 -0.67 8.78 -1.82
N LYS A 97 -0.95 9.31 -3.01
CA LYS A 97 -2.04 8.84 -3.85
C LYS A 97 -1.83 7.40 -4.30
N THR A 98 -0.60 6.99 -4.55
CA THR A 98 -0.27 5.60 -4.90
C THR A 98 -0.55 4.68 -3.71
N PHE A 99 -0.08 5.02 -2.50
CA PHE A 99 -0.35 4.25 -1.29
C PHE A 99 -1.87 4.13 -1.00
N LEU A 100 -2.59 5.24 -1.11
CA LEU A 100 -4.03 5.25 -0.89
C LEU A 100 -4.79 4.41 -1.92
N ILE A 101 -4.42 4.46 -3.19
CA ILE A 101 -5.05 3.62 -4.23
C ILE A 101 -4.69 2.15 -4.01
N ALA A 102 -3.44 1.85 -3.65
CA ALA A 102 -2.96 0.49 -3.41
C ALA A 102 -3.66 -0.19 -2.24
N SER A 103 -4.20 0.56 -1.26
CA SER A 103 -4.98 -0.01 -0.14
C SER A 103 -6.20 -0.85 -0.58
N TRP A 104 -6.73 -0.60 -1.78
CA TRP A 104 -7.82 -1.37 -2.38
C TRP A 104 -7.37 -2.60 -3.18
N PHE A 105 -6.08 -2.91 -3.13
CA PHE A 105 -5.49 -4.07 -3.77
C PHE A 105 -4.89 -4.99 -2.73
N HIS A 106 -4.85 -6.27 -3.06
CA HIS A 106 -3.95 -7.21 -2.43
C HIS A 106 -2.60 -7.11 -3.13
N CYS A 107 -1.61 -6.53 -2.46
CA CYS A 107 -0.30 -6.26 -3.04
C CYS A 107 0.63 -7.43 -2.80
N VAL A 108 1.10 -8.06 -3.87
CA VAL A 108 1.94 -9.26 -3.82
C VAL A 108 3.32 -8.92 -4.38
N LYS A 109 4.37 -9.22 -3.63
CA LYS A 109 5.75 -9.09 -4.08
C LYS A 109 6.36 -10.47 -4.30
N LEU A 110 6.86 -10.67 -5.51
CA LEU A 110 7.46 -11.92 -5.96
C LEU A 110 8.97 -11.72 -6.19
N PRO A 111 9.81 -12.69 -5.77
CA PRO A 111 11.26 -12.62 -5.95
C PRO A 111 11.68 -12.71 -7.42
N ALA A 112 12.94 -12.38 -7.72
CA ALA A 112 13.43 -12.38 -9.10
C ALA A 112 13.53 -13.79 -9.74
N ASP A 113 13.68 -14.83 -8.92
CA ASP A 113 13.75 -16.24 -9.33
C ASP A 113 12.41 -16.79 -9.82
N VAL A 114 11.32 -16.02 -9.76
CA VAL A 114 10.05 -16.42 -10.39
C VAL A 114 10.16 -16.60 -11.91
N LEU A 115 11.24 -16.13 -12.54
CA LEU A 115 11.52 -16.39 -13.95
C LEU A 115 12.10 -17.78 -14.22
N GLU A 116 12.54 -18.52 -13.21
CA GLU A 116 13.06 -19.88 -13.40
C GLU A 116 11.93 -20.85 -13.76
N GLU A 117 12.14 -21.74 -14.74
CA GLU A 117 11.09 -22.64 -15.27
C GLU A 117 10.51 -23.61 -14.22
N ASN A 118 11.29 -23.93 -13.19
CA ASN A 118 10.90 -24.77 -12.07
C ASN A 118 10.20 -23.99 -10.95
N HIS A 119 10.13 -22.66 -11.04
CA HIS A 119 9.52 -21.83 -10.01
C HIS A 119 7.99 -21.97 -10.04
N PRO A 120 7.32 -22.16 -8.89
CA PRO A 120 5.86 -22.34 -8.81
C PRO A 120 5.06 -21.25 -9.52
N PHE A 121 5.52 -20.00 -9.48
CA PHE A 121 4.86 -18.84 -10.10
C PHE A 121 5.40 -18.46 -11.48
N HIS A 122 6.24 -19.28 -12.10
CA HIS A 122 6.81 -19.00 -13.43
C HIS A 122 5.74 -18.69 -14.47
N ASN A 123 4.62 -19.42 -14.42
CA ASN A 123 3.55 -19.28 -15.38
C ASN A 123 2.76 -17.95 -15.32
N LEU A 124 3.06 -17.08 -14.34
CA LEU A 124 2.58 -15.70 -14.32
C LEU A 124 3.33 -14.80 -15.31
N PHE A 125 4.56 -15.15 -15.69
CA PHE A 125 5.50 -14.25 -16.38
C PHE A 125 6.04 -14.78 -17.73
N VAL A 126 5.41 -15.80 -18.32
CA VAL A 126 5.87 -16.52 -19.55
C VAL A 126 5.85 -15.69 -20.84
N GLN A 127 5.58 -14.39 -20.74
CA GLN A 127 5.49 -13.53 -21.91
C GLN A 127 6.88 -13.23 -22.48
N LYS A 128 6.97 -12.97 -23.79
CA LYS A 128 8.24 -12.64 -24.48
C LYS A 128 9.04 -11.54 -23.79
N LYS A 129 8.34 -10.61 -23.11
CA LYS A 129 8.92 -9.63 -22.20
C LYS A 129 8.20 -9.78 -20.85
N PRO A 130 8.84 -10.41 -19.85
CA PRO A 130 8.25 -10.57 -18.53
C PRO A 130 7.94 -9.23 -17.89
N GLU A 131 6.70 -9.07 -17.47
CA GLU A 131 6.22 -7.86 -16.81
C GLU A 131 6.92 -7.69 -15.44
N HIS A 132 7.12 -6.44 -15.03
CA HIS A 132 7.66 -6.13 -13.71
C HIS A 132 6.55 -5.88 -12.72
N LEU A 133 5.47 -5.26 -13.19
CA LEU A 133 4.30 -4.96 -12.41
C LEU A 133 3.08 -5.25 -13.27
N PHE A 134 2.03 -5.79 -12.68
CA PHE A 134 0.73 -5.87 -13.32
C PHE A 134 -0.38 -5.79 -12.30
N VAL A 135 -1.57 -5.47 -12.79
CA VAL A 135 -2.79 -5.51 -12.00
C VAL A 135 -3.79 -6.45 -12.65
N CYS A 136 -4.52 -7.22 -11.85
CA CYS A 136 -5.58 -8.08 -12.35
C CYS A 136 -6.66 -8.30 -11.30
N SER A 137 -7.83 -8.73 -11.75
CA SER A 137 -8.87 -9.26 -10.88
C SER A 137 -8.35 -10.54 -10.18
N VAL A 138 -8.97 -10.93 -9.05
CA VAL A 138 -8.62 -12.14 -8.28
C VAL A 138 -8.53 -13.41 -9.14
N ASP A 139 -9.39 -13.52 -10.14
CA ASP A 139 -9.48 -14.63 -11.10
C ASP A 139 -8.51 -14.50 -12.30
N GLY A 140 -7.62 -13.51 -12.29
CA GLY A 140 -6.72 -13.19 -13.42
C GLY A 140 -7.37 -12.41 -14.56
N ALA A 141 -8.69 -12.17 -14.49
CA ALA A 141 -9.38 -11.34 -15.46
C ALA A 141 -8.89 -9.88 -15.40
N ASN A 142 -9.22 -9.10 -16.43
CA ASN A 142 -8.87 -7.67 -16.49
C ASN A 142 -7.38 -7.34 -16.30
N HIS A 143 -6.52 -8.29 -16.66
CA HIS A 143 -5.07 -8.16 -16.58
C HIS A 143 -4.57 -6.95 -17.37
N ASP A 144 -3.82 -6.07 -16.71
CA ASP A 144 -3.23 -4.87 -17.30
C ASP A 144 -1.74 -4.81 -16.91
N PRO A 145 -0.83 -4.99 -17.89
CA PRO A 145 0.61 -4.92 -17.64
C PRO A 145 1.05 -3.48 -17.39
N LEU A 146 1.95 -3.31 -16.42
CA LEU A 146 2.56 -2.04 -16.07
C LEU A 146 4.08 -2.16 -16.28
N GLU A 147 4.54 -1.63 -17.40
CA GLU A 147 5.96 -1.66 -17.75
C GLU A 147 6.80 -0.74 -16.84
N SER A 148 8.10 -1.02 -16.76
CA SER A 148 9.04 -0.35 -15.86
C SER A 148 9.22 1.16 -16.11
N GLN A 149 8.80 1.66 -17.28
CA GLN A 149 8.83 3.08 -17.66
C GLN A 149 7.45 3.75 -17.67
N THR A 150 6.40 3.08 -17.19
CA THR A 150 5.06 3.66 -17.24
C THR A 150 4.98 4.89 -16.32
N SER A 151 4.47 6.01 -16.83
CA SER A 151 4.29 7.21 -16.02
C SER A 151 3.34 6.94 -14.84
N ARG A 152 3.54 7.62 -13.71
CA ARG A 152 2.66 7.50 -12.53
C ARG A 152 1.18 7.74 -12.85
N SER A 153 0.91 8.62 -13.82
CA SER A 153 -0.45 8.88 -14.31
C SER A 153 -1.07 7.65 -15.00
N ALA A 154 -0.28 6.87 -15.75
CA ALA A 154 -0.72 5.65 -16.38
C ALA A 154 -0.95 4.52 -15.36
N LEU A 155 -0.07 4.40 -14.35
CA LEU A 155 -0.29 3.53 -13.19
C LEU A 155 -1.63 3.84 -12.52
N TRP A 156 -1.87 5.11 -12.14
CA TRP A 156 -3.13 5.49 -11.50
C TRP A 156 -4.34 5.23 -12.40
N LYS A 157 -4.21 5.43 -13.72
CA LYS A 157 -5.28 5.14 -14.68
C LYS A 157 -5.61 3.65 -14.70
N SER A 158 -4.61 2.77 -14.71
CA SER A 158 -4.79 1.32 -14.68
C SER A 158 -5.44 0.85 -13.37
N LEU A 159 -4.90 1.28 -12.22
CA LEU A 159 -5.46 0.97 -10.91
C LEU A 159 -6.92 1.43 -10.78
N ARG A 160 -7.24 2.67 -11.18
CA ARG A 160 -8.60 3.20 -11.14
C ARG A 160 -9.55 2.46 -12.08
N LYS A 161 -9.07 2.07 -13.27
CA LYS A 161 -9.85 1.30 -14.24
C LYS A 161 -10.24 -0.04 -13.64
N LEU A 162 -9.33 -0.72 -12.95
CA LEU A 162 -9.62 -1.99 -12.29
C LEU A 162 -10.53 -1.81 -11.07
N ILE A 163 -10.30 -0.79 -10.23
CA ILE A 163 -11.22 -0.47 -9.12
C ILE A 163 -12.63 -0.22 -9.64
N GLY A 164 -12.80 0.55 -10.73
CA GLY A 164 -14.11 0.81 -11.32
C GLY A 164 -14.82 -0.44 -11.85
N LYS A 165 -14.07 -1.50 -12.17
CA LYS A 165 -14.62 -2.79 -12.56
C LYS A 165 -15.01 -3.64 -11.35
N GLU A 166 -14.15 -3.71 -10.34
CA GLU A 166 -14.30 -4.62 -9.19
C GLU A 166 -15.11 -4.05 -8.03
N TYR A 167 -15.17 -2.72 -7.84
CA TYR A 167 -15.82 -2.07 -6.70
C TYR A 167 -17.09 -1.29 -7.07
N LYS A 168 -18.07 -1.26 -6.16
CA LYS A 168 -19.38 -0.61 -6.37
C LYS A 168 -19.27 0.90 -6.57
N SER A 169 -18.32 1.57 -5.89
CA SER A 169 -18.12 3.02 -5.96
C SER A 169 -16.77 3.43 -6.54
N LYS A 170 -16.72 4.62 -7.13
CA LYS A 170 -15.51 5.18 -7.74
C LYS A 170 -14.50 5.64 -6.66
N PRO A 171 -13.19 5.50 -6.89
CA PRO A 171 -12.17 5.83 -5.89
C PRO A 171 -11.96 7.34 -5.71
N ASP A 172 -12.25 8.19 -6.70
CA ASP A 172 -11.89 9.61 -6.67
C ASP A 172 -12.54 10.40 -5.51
N SER A 173 -13.81 10.13 -5.20
CA SER A 173 -14.51 10.79 -4.10
C SER A 173 -13.95 10.35 -2.74
N ARG A 174 -13.65 9.05 -2.58
CA ARG A 174 -13.02 8.48 -1.39
C ARG A 174 -11.60 9.01 -1.18
N LEU A 175 -10.79 9.07 -2.25
CA LEU A 175 -9.44 9.64 -2.22
C LEU A 175 -9.43 11.09 -1.72
N LYS A 176 -10.38 11.92 -2.18
CA LYS A 176 -10.52 13.30 -1.69
C LYS A 176 -10.92 13.36 -0.22
N SER A 177 -11.81 12.45 0.22
CA SER A 177 -12.24 12.37 1.61
C SER A 177 -11.08 11.98 2.53
N ILE A 178 -10.33 10.94 2.18
CA ILE A 178 -9.21 10.50 3.01
C ILE A 178 -8.08 11.52 3.03
N ALA A 179 -7.75 12.16 1.91
CA ALA A 179 -6.73 13.23 1.91
C ALA A 179 -7.06 14.32 2.93
N LYS A 180 -8.32 14.77 3.00
CA LYS A 180 -8.78 15.74 4.01
C LYS A 180 -8.70 15.20 5.44
N ILE A 181 -8.94 13.90 5.64
CA ILE A 181 -8.82 13.28 6.97
C ILE A 181 -7.35 13.21 7.38
N LEU A 182 -6.43 12.87 6.47
CA LEU A 182 -4.98 12.89 6.73
C LEU A 182 -4.51 14.30 7.11
N ASP A 183 -4.97 15.34 6.40
CA ASP A 183 -4.65 16.73 6.75
C ASP A 183 -5.16 17.09 8.17
N LYS A 184 -6.34 16.60 8.57
CA LYS A 184 -6.86 16.80 9.94
C LYS A 184 -6.07 16.02 10.98
N LEU A 185 -5.66 14.78 10.67
CA LEU A 185 -4.81 13.98 11.55
C LEU A 185 -3.47 14.68 11.80
N ASP A 186 -2.88 15.31 10.79
CA ASP A 186 -1.65 16.10 10.95
C ASP A 186 -1.83 17.26 11.95
N VAL A 187 -2.98 17.96 11.89
CA VAL A 187 -3.31 19.04 12.83
C VAL A 187 -3.50 18.51 14.25
N VAL A 188 -4.19 17.39 14.40
CA VAL A 188 -4.43 16.76 15.71
C VAL A 188 -3.12 16.25 16.32
N ASP A 189 -2.26 15.62 15.52
CA ASP A 189 -0.92 15.17 15.95
C ASP A 189 -0.05 16.33 16.44
N GLU A 190 -0.05 17.44 15.71
CA GLU A 190 0.69 18.65 16.12
C GLU A 190 0.13 19.21 17.43
N ARG A 191 -1.20 19.24 17.59
CA ARG A 191 -1.84 19.69 18.83
C ARG A 191 -1.49 18.78 20.01
N LEU A 192 -1.46 17.45 19.83
CA LEU A 192 -1.05 16.50 20.86
C LEU A 192 0.42 16.71 21.24
N ARG A 193 1.30 16.95 20.26
CA ARG A 193 2.72 17.26 20.51
C ARG A 193 2.87 18.51 21.38
N GLN A 194 2.16 19.58 21.04
CA GLN A 194 2.20 20.83 21.82
C GLN A 194 1.63 20.65 23.23
N LEU A 195 0.53 19.88 23.38
CA LEU A 195 -0.05 19.58 24.69
C LEU A 195 0.89 18.72 25.55
N ASN A 196 1.59 17.75 24.95
CA ASN A 196 2.58 16.93 25.67
C ASN A 196 3.76 17.79 26.13
N SER A 197 4.31 18.65 25.27
CA SER A 197 5.39 19.57 25.67
C SER A 197 4.96 20.44 26.85
N ARG A 198 3.77 21.07 26.78
CA ARG A 198 3.25 21.89 27.89
C ARG A 198 2.95 21.08 29.15
N TYR A 199 2.56 19.82 28.99
CA TYR A 199 2.33 18.93 30.13
C TYR A 199 3.63 18.70 30.90
N ASP A 200 4.71 18.42 30.17
CA ASP A 200 6.05 18.21 30.74
C ASP A 200 6.57 19.50 31.39
N ASP A 201 6.45 20.65 30.72
CA ASP A 201 6.85 21.95 31.27
C ASP A 201 6.11 22.26 32.60
N VAL A 202 4.78 22.08 32.63
CA VAL A 202 3.97 22.34 33.84
C VAL A 202 4.24 21.30 34.94
N LEU A 203 4.59 20.07 34.58
CA LEU A 203 4.99 19.04 35.54
C LEU A 203 6.32 19.37 36.22
N GLU A 204 7.28 19.93 35.47
CA GLU A 204 8.56 20.40 35.98
C GLU A 204 8.42 21.66 36.85
N GLU A 205 7.60 22.64 36.42
CA GLU A 205 7.46 23.94 37.10
C GLU A 205 6.53 23.89 38.33
N ASP A 206 5.32 23.34 38.18
CA ASP A 206 4.26 23.42 39.20
C ASP A 206 4.06 22.10 39.98
N GLY A 207 4.68 21.01 39.53
CA GLY A 207 4.56 19.69 40.13
C GLY A 207 3.27 18.92 39.80
N PRO A 208 3.17 17.63 40.17
CA PRO A 208 2.19 16.68 39.64
C PRO A 208 0.72 16.97 40.00
N ASP A 209 0.45 17.75 41.04
CA ASP A 209 -0.90 18.06 41.51
C ASP A 209 -1.46 19.40 40.99
N SER A 210 -0.74 20.06 40.07
CA SER A 210 -1.14 21.39 39.59
C SER A 210 -2.50 21.38 38.86
N LYS A 211 -3.28 22.44 39.04
CA LYS A 211 -4.55 22.62 38.31
C LYS A 211 -4.32 22.76 36.80
N GLY A 212 -3.17 23.30 36.40
CA GLY A 212 -2.74 23.41 35.01
C GLY A 212 -2.57 22.03 34.37
N LEU A 213 -1.89 21.13 35.07
CA LEU A 213 -1.69 19.73 34.67
C LEU A 213 -3.02 19.01 34.41
N ARG A 214 -3.98 19.15 35.33
CA ARG A 214 -5.33 18.55 35.17
C ARG A 214 -6.06 19.10 33.94
N LYS A 215 -5.94 20.40 33.67
CA LYS A 215 -6.57 21.04 32.51
C LYS A 215 -5.94 20.57 31.20
N ILE A 216 -4.60 20.51 31.14
CA ILE A 216 -3.87 20.00 29.97
C ILE A 216 -4.20 18.53 29.74
N GLY A 217 -4.22 17.72 30.80
CA GLY A 217 -4.63 16.31 30.73
C GLY A 217 -6.03 16.13 30.12
N LYS A 218 -7.01 16.94 30.54
CA LYS A 218 -8.35 16.92 29.94
C LYS A 218 -8.31 17.27 28.44
N SER A 219 -7.62 18.35 28.06
CA SER A 219 -7.48 18.72 26.65
C SER A 219 -6.76 17.66 25.82
N LYS A 220 -5.81 16.93 26.40
CA LYS A 220 -5.14 15.80 25.76
C LYS A 220 -6.12 14.66 25.50
N THR A 221 -6.91 14.27 26.50
CA THR A 221 -7.93 13.21 26.31
C THR A 221 -8.98 13.57 25.26
N GLU A 222 -9.41 14.83 25.21
CA GLU A 222 -10.34 15.31 24.17
C GLU A 222 -9.69 15.24 22.77
N THR A 223 -8.43 15.66 22.67
CA THR A 223 -7.69 15.63 21.38
C THR A 223 -7.36 14.20 20.93
N GLU A 224 -7.12 13.27 21.86
CA GLU A 224 -6.98 11.84 21.56
C GLU A 224 -8.29 11.23 21.07
N ALA A 225 -9.43 11.60 21.66
CA ALA A 225 -10.74 11.17 21.17
C ALA A 225 -11.03 11.70 19.74
N ASP A 226 -10.68 12.96 19.45
CA ASP A 226 -10.77 13.53 18.09
C ASP A 226 -9.90 12.74 17.09
N ARG A 227 -8.69 12.32 17.49
CA ARG A 227 -7.81 11.48 16.66
C ARG A 227 -8.46 10.14 16.36
N ASP A 228 -9.03 9.50 17.37
CA ASP A 228 -9.62 8.16 17.25
C ASP A 228 -10.88 8.19 16.35
N ASP A 229 -11.71 9.23 16.46
CA ASP A 229 -12.84 9.47 15.53
C ASP A 229 -12.35 9.68 14.08
N LEU A 230 -11.27 10.43 13.88
CA LEU A 230 -10.66 10.59 12.56
C LEU A 230 -10.12 9.26 12.00
N HIS A 231 -9.60 8.37 12.84
CA HIS A 231 -9.22 7.01 12.42
C HIS A 231 -10.45 6.19 11.99
N GLU A 232 -11.56 6.27 12.72
CA GLU A 232 -12.80 5.59 12.33
C GLU A 232 -13.34 6.14 11.01
N GLN A 233 -13.32 7.46 10.81
CA GLN A 233 -13.70 8.09 9.55
C GLN A 233 -12.78 7.66 8.39
N ALA A 234 -11.46 7.57 8.62
CA ALA A 234 -10.52 7.10 7.62
C ALA A 234 -10.78 5.64 7.22
N ALA A 235 -11.02 4.75 8.20
CA ALA A 235 -11.39 3.36 7.95
C ALA A 235 -12.67 3.24 7.11
N LYS A 236 -13.71 4.01 7.45
CA LYS A 236 -14.95 4.08 6.66
C LYS A 236 -14.75 4.66 5.26
N ALA A 237 -13.80 5.59 5.09
CA ALA A 237 -13.46 6.17 3.79
C ALA A 237 -12.73 5.16 2.89
N LEU A 238 -11.88 4.31 3.47
CA LEU A 238 -11.16 3.23 2.78
C LEU A 238 -12.02 2.01 2.52
N ALA A 239 -13.07 1.77 3.30
CA ALA A 239 -14.01 0.69 3.07
C ALA A 239 -14.77 0.90 1.74
N LEU A 240 -14.34 0.18 0.71
CA LEU A 240 -15.02 0.08 -0.57
C LEU A 240 -15.67 -1.30 -0.70
N ASP A 241 -16.95 -1.31 -1.06
CA ASP A 241 -17.67 -2.55 -1.29
C ASP A 241 -17.29 -3.15 -2.65
N LEU A 242 -16.84 -4.40 -2.63
CA LEU A 242 -16.63 -5.18 -3.85
C LEU A 242 -17.98 -5.46 -4.52
N LYS A 243 -18.00 -5.50 -5.85
CA LYS A 243 -19.13 -6.00 -6.60
C LYS A 243 -19.19 -7.50 -6.42
N GLU A 244 -20.39 -8.01 -6.12
CA GLU A 244 -20.62 -9.45 -6.10
C GLU A 244 -20.30 -10.00 -7.49
N LYS A 245 -19.21 -10.77 -7.59
CA LYS A 245 -18.97 -11.59 -8.77
C LYS A 245 -20.02 -12.69 -8.73
N LYS A 246 -20.95 -12.67 -9.69
CA LYS A 246 -21.79 -13.84 -9.96
C LYS A 246 -20.84 -14.99 -10.22
N ALA A 247 -20.74 -15.93 -9.27
CA ALA A 247 -20.01 -17.16 -9.45
C ALA A 247 -20.51 -17.76 -10.77
N LYS A 248 -19.64 -17.89 -11.78
CA LYS A 248 -19.97 -18.69 -12.94
C LYS A 248 -20.13 -20.10 -12.41
N ALA A 249 -21.38 -20.52 -12.26
CA ALA A 249 -21.73 -21.90 -12.01
C ALA A 249 -21.09 -22.73 -13.12
N THR A 250 -20.02 -23.42 -12.78
CA THR A 250 -19.40 -24.43 -13.64
C THR A 250 -20.47 -25.48 -13.89
N ARG A 251 -20.94 -25.56 -15.14
CA ARG A 251 -21.76 -26.67 -15.65
C ARG A 251 -20.84 -27.75 -16.18
#